data_AF-A0A7R9N6T1-F1
#
_entry.id   AF-A0A7R9N6T1-F1
#
_cell.length_a   1.000
_cell.length_b   1.000
_cell.length_c   1.000
_cell.angle_alpha   90.00
_cell.angle_beta   90.00
_cell.angle_gamma   90.00
#
_symmetry.space_group_name_H-M   'P 1'
#
loop_
_entity.id
_entity.type
_entity.pdbx_description
1 polymer ?
#
loop_
_entity_poly.entity_id
_entity_poly.type
_entity_poly.pdbx_seq_one_letter_code
_entity_poly.pdbx_strand_id
1 'polypeptide(L)'
;MILSFWGKGGVGKTTCSASLATYLASNGDETLLISSDPSPSLFDIFGFPRRPGGIYRVSGLERLDVIELDEAVVLEMWKERFGSEVFEVVSSFFPVD
;
A
#
# COMPACT_ATOMS: atom_id res chain seq x y z
N MET A 1 16.07 -2.81 -2.57
CA MET A 1 15.63 -3.09 -3.97
C MET A 1 14.17 -2.65 -4.08
N ILE A 2 13.75 -2.09 -5.22
CA ILE A 2 12.33 -1.72 -5.45
C ILE A 2 11.83 -2.53 -6.63
N LEU A 3 10.71 -3.22 -6.46
CA LEU A 3 10.02 -3.99 -7.49
C LEU A 3 8.59 -3.46 -7.62
N SER A 4 8.10 -3.35 -8.84
CA SER A 4 6.77 -2.80 -9.12
C SER A 4 6.03 -3.67 -10.13
N PHE A 5 4.76 -3.93 -9.86
CA PHE A 5 3.90 -4.76 -10.69
C PHE A 5 2.91 -3.88 -11.44
N TRP A 6 3.00 -3.88 -12.77
CA TRP A 6 2.18 -3.05 -13.66
C TRP A 6 1.35 -3.93 -14.61
N GLY A 7 0.17 -3.45 -14.99
CA GLY A 7 -0.70 -4.17 -15.93
C GLY A 7 -2.18 -3.88 -15.74
N LYS A 8 -2.99 -4.35 -16.67
CA LYS A 8 -4.45 -4.15 -16.68
C LYS A 8 -5.14 -4.79 -15.44
N GLY A 9 -6.39 -4.43 -15.19
CA GLY A 9 -7.20 -5.06 -14.14
C GLY A 9 -7.35 -6.56 -14.38
N GLY A 10 -7.34 -7.37 -13.32
CA GLY A 10 -7.60 -8.81 -13.38
C GLY A 10 -6.45 -9.71 -13.85
N VAL A 11 -5.26 -9.17 -14.16
CA VAL A 11 -4.11 -10.00 -14.61
C VAL A 11 -3.30 -10.66 -13.49
N GLY A 12 -3.77 -10.57 -12.23
CA GLY A 12 -3.13 -11.23 -11.09
C GLY A 12 -1.97 -10.48 -10.43
N LYS A 13 -1.82 -9.17 -10.67
CA LYS A 13 -0.71 -8.35 -10.12
C LYS A 13 -0.58 -8.47 -8.60
N THR A 14 -1.68 -8.27 -7.88
CA THR A 14 -1.75 -8.33 -6.42
C THR A 14 -1.32 -9.70 -5.89
N THR A 15 -1.77 -10.78 -6.54
CA THR A 15 -1.39 -12.14 -6.18
C THR A 15 0.09 -12.39 -6.40
N CYS A 16 0.62 -11.96 -7.55
CA CYS A 16 2.05 -12.11 -7.86
C CYS A 16 2.93 -11.29 -6.93
N SER A 17 2.55 -10.06 -6.60
CA SER A 17 3.29 -9.22 -5.65
C SER A 17 3.28 -9.79 -4.24
N ALA A 18 2.13 -10.30 -3.77
CA ALA A 18 2.02 -10.95 -2.46
C ALA A 18 2.86 -12.23 -2.39
N SER A 19 2.85 -13.04 -3.45
CA SER A 19 3.66 -14.27 -3.56
C SER A 19 5.16 -13.96 -3.53
N LEU A 20 5.60 -12.96 -4.30
CA LEU A 20 7.00 -12.56 -4.33
C LEU A 20 7.46 -11.99 -2.97
N ALA A 21 6.65 -11.14 -2.35
CA ALA A 21 6.99 -10.57 -1.04
C ALA A 21 7.11 -11.65 0.04
N THR A 22 6.19 -12.62 0.02
CA THR A 22 6.24 -13.79 0.90
C THR A 22 7.52 -14.60 0.69
N TYR A 23 7.91 -14.84 -0.56
CA TYR A 23 9.15 -15.55 -0.90
C TYR A 23 10.38 -14.81 -0.39
N LEU A 24 10.51 -13.50 -0.64
CA LEU A 24 11.65 -12.70 -0.19
C LEU A 24 11.78 -12.72 1.33
N ALA A 25 10.69 -12.45 2.05
CA ALA A 25 10.67 -12.48 3.51
C ALA A 25 11.05 -13.86 4.08
N SER A 26 10.57 -14.93 3.46
CA SER A 26 10.91 -16.31 3.85
C SER A 26 12.38 -16.66 3.63
N ASN A 27 13.05 -15.99 2.69
CA ASN A 27 14.47 -16.17 2.41
C ASN A 27 15.38 -15.22 3.21
N GLY A 28 14.81 -14.46 4.16
CA GLY A 28 15.56 -13.62 5.08
C GLY A 28 15.64 -12.14 4.70
N ASP A 29 14.99 -11.72 3.63
CA ASP A 29 14.97 -10.31 3.21
C ASP A 29 13.93 -9.51 4.01
N GLU A 30 14.33 -8.37 4.57
CA GLU A 30 13.37 -7.38 5.09
C GLU A 30 12.51 -6.82 3.95
N THR A 31 11.21 -7.12 4.00
CA THR A 31 10.29 -6.90 2.88
C THR A 31 9.09 -6.07 3.32
N LEU A 32 8.84 -4.98 2.60
CA LEU A 32 7.63 -4.17 2.71
C LEU A 32 6.81 -4.32 1.42
N LEU A 33 5.57 -4.78 1.56
CA LEU A 33 4.61 -4.86 0.47
C LEU A 33 3.59 -3.72 0.58
N ILE A 34 3.50 -2.91 -0.47
CA ILE A 34 2.61 -1.75 -0.54
C ILE A 34 1.62 -1.93 -1.70
N SER A 35 0.34 -1.65 -1.45
CA SER A 35 -0.67 -1.50 -2.51
C SER A 35 -1.43 -0.19 -2.34
N SER A 36 -1.75 0.46 -3.46
CA SER A 36 -2.70 1.57 -3.55
C SER A 36 -3.95 1.21 -4.36
N ASP A 37 -4.10 -0.06 -4.73
CA ASP A 37 -5.21 -0.56 -5.55
C ASP A 37 -6.37 -0.98 -4.63
N PRO A 38 -7.60 -0.43 -4.79
CA PRO A 38 -8.73 -0.76 -3.93
C PRO A 38 -9.25 -2.20 -4.09
N SER A 39 -8.90 -2.91 -5.18
CA SER A 39 -9.28 -4.31 -5.37
C SER A 39 -8.45 -5.04 -6.44
N PRO A 40 -7.98 -6.29 -6.19
CA PRO A 40 -8.11 -7.07 -4.96
C PRO A 40 -7.25 -6.51 -3.82
N SER A 41 -7.78 -6.54 -2.59
CA SER A 41 -7.11 -6.01 -1.40
C SER A 41 -6.06 -6.97 -0.84
N LEU A 42 -4.91 -6.45 -0.42
CA LEU A 42 -3.89 -7.24 0.29
C LEU A 42 -4.42 -7.72 1.63
N PHE A 43 -5.29 -6.94 2.27
CA PHE A 43 -5.95 -7.34 3.51
C PHE A 43 -6.76 -8.63 3.33
N ASP A 44 -7.41 -8.82 2.18
CA ASP A 44 -8.15 -10.06 1.91
C ASP A 44 -7.19 -11.26 1.74
N ILE A 45 -6.02 -11.05 1.15
CA ILE A 45 -5.00 -12.10 0.95
C ILE A 45 -4.37 -12.55 2.27
N PHE A 46 -4.02 -11.60 3.13
CA PHE A 46 -3.32 -11.88 4.39
C PHE A 46 -4.25 -12.01 5.61
N GLY A 47 -5.56 -11.79 5.43
CA GLY A 47 -6.57 -11.90 6.49
C GLY A 47 -6.51 -10.76 7.52
N PHE A 48 -6.09 -9.56 7.11
CA PHE A 48 -6.03 -8.40 7.99
C PHE A 48 -7.35 -7.65 8.07
N PRO A 49 -7.64 -6.95 9.19
CA PRO A 49 -8.74 -6.02 9.23
C PRO A 49 -8.50 -4.90 8.22
N ARG A 50 -9.55 -4.51 7.47
CA ARG A 50 -9.49 -3.38 6.53
C ARG A 50 -9.38 -2.07 7.29
N ARG A 51 -8.15 -1.71 7.65
CA ARG A 51 -7.81 -0.42 8.26
C ARG A 51 -6.72 0.24 7.40
N PRO A 52 -7.12 1.11 6.47
CA PRO A 52 -6.20 1.81 5.59
C PRO A 52 -5.12 2.57 6.39
N GLY A 53 -3.90 2.61 5.85
CA GLY A 53 -2.75 3.26 6.50
C GLY A 53 -2.13 2.50 7.67
N GLY A 54 -2.73 1.39 8.09
CA GLY A 54 -2.12 0.48 9.06
C GLY A 54 -0.96 -0.30 8.43
N ILE A 55 0.15 -0.43 9.16
CA ILE A 55 1.23 -1.37 8.85
C ILE A 55 0.94 -2.67 9.59
N TYR A 56 0.88 -3.78 8.86
CA TYR A 56 0.57 -5.10 9.39
C TYR A 56 1.71 -6.08 9.15
N ARG A 57 2.25 -6.64 10.23
CA ARG A 57 3.19 -7.75 10.17
C ARG A 57 2.46 -9.05 9.85
N VAL A 58 2.94 -9.80 8.85
CA VAL A 58 2.35 -11.11 8.50
C VAL A 58 2.75 -12.16 9.53
N SER A 59 1.76 -12.82 10.12
CA SER A 59 1.98 -13.90 11.09
C SER A 59 2.79 -15.04 10.48
N GLY A 60 3.85 -15.47 11.17
CA GLY A 60 4.77 -16.50 10.67
C GLY A 60 5.83 -16.00 9.67
N LEU A 61 5.81 -14.72 9.29
CA LEU A 61 6.81 -14.08 8.44
C LEU A 61 7.30 -12.79 9.11
N GLU A 62 8.27 -12.94 10.01
CA GLU A 62 8.76 -11.83 10.85
C GLU A 62 9.35 -10.65 10.07
N ARG A 63 9.70 -10.87 8.80
CA ARG A 63 10.32 -9.90 7.90
C ARG A 63 9.38 -9.38 6.81
N LEU A 64 8.07 -9.62 6.94
CA LEU A 64 7.07 -9.12 5.97
C LEU A 64 6.09 -8.17 6.64
N ASP A 65 6.24 -6.89 6.32
CA ASP A 65 5.25 -5.86 6.61
C ASP A 65 4.39 -5.57 5.37
N VAL A 66 3.10 -5.35 5.59
CA VAL A 66 2.10 -5.07 4.55
C VAL A 66 1.38 -3.78 4.88
N ILE A 67 1.23 -2.91 3.88
CA ILE A 67 0.46 -1.67 3.98
C ILE A 67 -0.42 -1.51 2.75
N GLU A 68 -1.66 -1.10 2.99
CA GLU A 68 -2.60 -0.67 1.95
C GLU A 68 -2.89 0.81 2.17
N LEU A 69 -2.61 1.60 1.14
CA LEU A 69 -2.83 3.04 1.13
C LEU A 69 -4.12 3.31 0.38
N ASP A 70 -5.06 3.98 1.03
CA ASP A 70 -6.18 4.60 0.34
C ASP A 70 -5.92 6.10 0.17
N GLU A 71 -6.73 6.71 -0.69
CA GLU A 71 -6.67 8.14 -1.00
C GLU A 71 -6.85 9.01 0.26
N ALA A 72 -7.78 8.64 1.14
CA ALA A 72 -8.05 9.36 2.37
C ALA A 72 -6.82 9.41 3.30
N VAL A 73 -6.13 8.29 3.48
CA VAL A 73 -4.89 8.21 4.27
C VAL A 73 -3.80 9.06 3.65
N VAL A 74 -3.63 9.00 2.32
CA VAL A 74 -2.62 9.82 1.62
C VAL A 74 -2.92 11.31 1.80
N LEU A 75 -4.18 11.72 1.68
CA LEU A 75 -4.64 13.09 1.94
C LEU A 75 -4.35 13.53 3.36
N GLU A 76 -4.66 12.71 4.36
CA GLU A 76 -4.37 13.05 5.76
C GLU A 76 -2.87 13.15 6.02
N MET A 77 -2.05 12.23 5.52
CA MET A 77 -0.59 12.30 5.61
C MET A 77 -0.03 13.59 4.97
N TRP A 78 -0.64 14.02 3.86
CA TRP A 78 -0.24 15.24 3.18
C TRP A 78 -0.59 16.48 4.00
N LYS A 79 -1.82 16.55 4.54
CA LYS A 79 -2.27 17.65 5.41
C LYS A 79 -1.45 17.74 6.69
N GLU A 80 -1.13 16.61 7.32
CA GLU A 80 -0.26 16.57 8.51
C GLU A 80 1.13 17.12 8.20
N ARG A 81 1.67 16.82 7.02
CA ARG A 81 3.03 17.22 6.64
C ARG A 81 3.13 18.66 6.15
N PHE A 82 2.14 19.13 5.41
CA PHE A 82 2.23 20.40 4.67
C PHE A 82 1.20 21.45 5.11
N GLY A 83 0.19 21.07 5.89
CA GLY A 83 -0.92 21.95 6.29
C GLY A 83 -2.08 21.94 5.30
N SER A 84 -3.30 22.13 5.80
CA SER A 84 -4.53 22.17 5.00
C SER A 84 -4.56 23.36 4.03
N GLU A 85 -3.95 24.48 4.40
CA GLU A 85 -3.90 25.69 3.58
C GLU A 85 -3.11 25.46 2.29
N VAL A 86 -2.02 24.71 2.37
CA VAL A 86 -1.23 24.36 1.18
C VAL A 86 -2.06 23.45 0.27
N PHE A 87 -2.89 22.57 0.84
CA PHE A 87 -3.73 21.66 0.06
C PHE A 87 -4.71 22.46 -0.76
N GLU A 88 -5.46 23.36 -0.11
CA GLU A 88 -6.43 24.24 -0.76
C GLU A 88 -5.82 25.07 -1.89
N VAL A 89 -4.64 25.64 -1.67
CA VAL A 89 -3.93 26.41 -2.70
C VAL A 89 -3.55 25.53 -3.88
N VAL A 90 -2.95 24.36 -3.65
CA VAL A 90 -2.54 23.43 -4.73
C VAL A 90 -3.77 22.93 -5.49
N SER A 91 -4.83 22.55 -4.78
CA SER A 91 -6.10 22.09 -5.35
C SER A 91 -6.83 23.16 -6.17
N SER A 92 -6.51 24.45 -5.96
CA SER A 92 -7.05 25.55 -6.78
C SER A 92 -6.41 25.66 -8.17
N PHE A 93 -5.17 25.16 -8.34
CA PHE A 93 -4.45 25.17 -9.61
C PHE A 93 -4.51 23.82 -10.35
N PHE A 94 -4.60 22.73 -9.62
CA PHE A 94 -4.68 21.37 -10.15
C PHE A 94 -5.85 20.65 -9.50
N PRO A 95 -6.77 20.05 -10.27
CA PRO A 95 -7.73 19.11 -9.71
C PRO A 95 -6.95 17.90 -9.20
N VAL A 96 -6.72 17.89 -7.89
CA VAL A 96 -6.38 16.71 -7.11
C VAL A 96 -7.71 16.25 -6.54
N ASP A 97 -8.28 15.26 -7.21
CA ASP A 97 -9.40 14.48 -6.66
C ASP A 97 -8.93 13.70 -5.42
#